data_AF-A0A966WR03-F1
#
_entry.id   AF-A0A966WR03-F1
#
_cell.length_a   1.000
_cell.length_b   1.000
_cell.length_c   1.000
_cell.angle_alpha   90.00
_cell.angle_beta   90.00
_cell.angle_gamma   90.00
#
_symmetry.space_group_name_H-M   'P 1'
#
loop_
_entity.id
_entity.type
_entity.pdbx_description
1 polymer ?
#
loop_
_entity_poly.entity_id
_entity_poly.type
_entity_poly.pdbx_seq_one_letter_code
_entity_poly.pdbx_strand_id
1 'polypeptide(L)' 'MSKFLWVENDGAAGYKGATMHSDLDGDGAIDTSVTFSALTQAQLPMPSYATIDGNDYVFFG' A
#
# COMPACT_ATOMS: atom_id res chain seq x y z
N MET A 1 -1.87 11.59 -11.36
CA MET A 1 -2.75 10.40 -11.25
C MET A 1 -2.26 9.62 -10.06
N SER A 2 -3.16 9.18 -9.20
CA SER A 2 -2.77 8.35 -8.05
C SER A 2 -2.17 7.02 -8.53
N LYS A 3 -1.21 6.50 -7.76
CA LYS A 3 -0.54 5.22 -8.01
C LYS A 3 0.02 4.64 -6.72
N PHE A 4 0.30 3.36 -6.72
CA PHE A 4 0.99 2.69 -5.61
C PHE A 4 2.04 1.72 -6.13
N LEU A 5 2.95 1.35 -5.23
CA LEU A 5 4.11 0.51 -5.47
C LEU A 5 4.28 -0.42 -4.26
N TRP A 6 4.60 -1.69 -4.53
CA TRP A 6 4.96 -2.66 -3.48
C TRP A 6 6.47 -2.79 -3.36
N VAL A 7 6.97 -2.66 -2.13
CA VAL A 7 8.39 -2.82 -1.78
C VAL A 7 8.51 -3.84 -0.66
N GLU A 8 9.45 -4.77 -0.81
CA GLU A 8 9.77 -5.72 0.25
C GLU A 8 10.65 -5.07 1.32
N ASN A 9 10.34 -5.34 2.59
CA ASN A 9 11.15 -4.96 3.75
C ASN A 9 11.39 -3.44 3.90
N ASP A 10 10.44 -2.58 3.52
CA ASP A 10 10.64 -1.12 3.67
C ASP A 10 10.12 -0.53 4.99
N GLY A 11 9.27 -1.25 5.74
CA GLY A 11 8.78 -0.79 7.06
C GLY A 11 9.88 -0.42 8.07
N ALA A 12 9.53 0.26 9.17
CA ALA A 12 10.49 0.66 10.18
C ALA A 12 11.24 -0.54 10.81
N ALA A 13 12.36 -0.28 11.49
CA ALA A 13 13.10 -1.32 12.22
C ALA A 13 12.16 -2.05 13.22
N GLY A 14 12.13 -3.38 13.16
CA GLY A 14 11.20 -4.22 13.94
C GLY A 14 9.83 -4.44 13.28
N TYR A 15 9.50 -3.72 12.21
CA TYR A 15 8.22 -3.79 11.49
C TYR A 15 8.40 -4.00 9.98
N LYS A 16 9.51 -4.63 9.59
CA LYS A 16 9.86 -4.93 8.19
C LYS A 16 8.88 -5.95 7.61
N GLY A 17 8.53 -5.79 6.33
CA GLY A 17 7.63 -6.68 5.59
C GLY A 17 7.17 -6.04 4.28
N ALA A 18 6.13 -6.60 3.67
CA ALA A 18 5.52 -6.08 2.45
C ALA A 18 4.95 -4.67 2.71
N THR A 19 5.46 -3.68 1.99
CA THR A 19 5.10 -2.28 2.17
C THR A 19 4.47 -1.74 0.90
N MET A 20 3.28 -1.17 1.00
CA MET A 20 2.64 -0.42 -0.07
C MET A 20 2.94 1.06 0.13
N HIS A 21 3.64 1.68 -0.81
CA HIS A 21 3.77 3.13 -0.89
C HIS A 21 2.75 3.67 -1.87
N SER A 22 2.07 4.76 -1.50
CA SER A 22 1.06 5.39 -2.34
C SER A 22 1.39 6.85 -2.58
N ASP A 23 1.23 7.25 -3.83
CA ASP A 23 1.17 8.62 -4.35
C ASP A 23 -0.32 8.90 -4.61
N LEU A 24 -0.96 9.63 -3.71
CA LEU A 24 -2.41 9.86 -3.68
C LEU A 24 -2.81 11.05 -4.55
N ASP A 25 -2.00 12.11 -4.58
CA ASP A 25 -2.31 13.31 -5.38
C ASP A 25 -1.68 13.27 -6.79
N GLY A 26 -0.72 12.37 -7.02
CA GLY A 26 -0.07 12.15 -8.30
C GLY A 26 1.12 13.08 -8.56
N ASP A 27 1.70 13.70 -7.54
CA ASP A 27 2.88 14.57 -7.65
C ASP A 27 4.21 13.80 -7.78
N GLY A 28 4.18 12.48 -7.57
CA GLY A 28 5.33 11.60 -7.64
C GLY A 28 6.07 11.39 -6.32
N ALA A 29 5.62 12.02 -5.23
CA ALA A 29 6.06 11.75 -3.88
C ALA A 29 5.27 10.60 -3.24
N ILE A 30 5.77 10.11 -2.10
CA ILE A 30 5.05 9.12 -1.29
C ILE A 30 4.25 9.89 -0.24
N ASP A 31 2.93 9.86 -0.36
CA ASP A 31 2.02 10.47 0.60
C ASP A 31 1.78 9.59 1.82
N THR A 32 1.68 8.27 1.59
CA THR A 32 1.41 7.31 2.65
C THR A 32 2.07 5.97 2.40
N SER A 33 2.30 5.22 3.48
CA SER A 33 2.91 3.89 3.44
C SER A 33 2.23 2.96 4.44
N VAL A 34 1.94 1.74 4.02
CA VAL A 34 1.37 0.69 4.87
C VAL A 34 2.26 -0.54 4.81
N THR A 35 2.83 -0.95 5.95
CA THR A 35 3.62 -2.19 6.03
C THR A 35 2.86 -3.30 6.74
N PHE A 36 2.77 -4.45 6.09
CA PHE A 36 2.33 -5.71 6.67
C PHE A 36 3.55 -6.44 7.23
N SER A 37 3.81 -6.26 8.53
CA SER A 37 5.03 -6.75 9.18
C SER A 37 5.17 -8.27 9.10
N ALA A 38 6.40 -8.74 8.89
CA ALA A 38 6.78 -10.16 8.79
C ALA A 38 6.05 -10.96 7.67
N LEU A 39 5.40 -10.27 6.73
CA LEU A 39 4.75 -10.87 5.57
C LEU A 39 5.42 -10.44 4.27
N THR A 40 5.44 -11.34 3.30
CA THR A 40 5.72 -11.06 1.89
C THR A 40 4.42 -10.67 1.18
N GLN A 41 4.51 -10.00 0.03
CA GLN A 41 3.32 -9.60 -0.73
C GLN A 41 2.47 -10.82 -1.14
N ALA A 42 3.12 -11.95 -1.45
CA ALA A 42 2.43 -13.20 -1.84
C ALA A 42 1.58 -13.82 -0.72
N GLN A 43 1.80 -13.42 0.54
CA GLN A 43 1.02 -13.88 1.70
C GLN A 43 -0.19 -12.99 1.98
N LEU A 44 -0.30 -11.84 1.30
CA LEU A 44 -1.42 -10.93 1.46
C LEU A 44 -2.58 -11.34 0.54
N PRO A 45 -3.84 -11.10 0.94
CA PRO A 45 -4.96 -11.19 0.01
C PRO A 45 -4.76 -10.21 -1.16
N MET A 46 -5.24 -10.58 -2.34
CA MET A 46 -5.18 -9.69 -3.48
C MET A 46 -6.09 -8.47 -3.22
N PRO A 47 -5.55 -7.25 -3.16
CA PRO A 47 -6.36 -6.07 -2.85
C PRO A 47 -7.42 -5.84 -3.93
N SER A 48 -8.59 -5.37 -3.49
CA SER A 48 -9.64 -4.86 -4.36
C SER A 48 -9.69 -3.34 -4.28
N TYR A 49 -10.08 -2.73 -5.40
CA TYR A 49 -10.12 -1.29 -5.57
C TYR A 49 -11.53 -0.86 -5.97
N ALA A 50 -12.04 0.21 -5.36
CA ALA A 50 -13.34 0.74 -5.70
C ALA A 50 -13.42 2.24 -5.40
N THR A 51 -14.24 2.96 -6.16
CA THR A 51 -14.68 4.31 -5.82
C THR A 51 -16.07 4.21 -5.21
N ILE A 52 -16.24 4.64 -3.96
CA ILE A 52 -17.51 4.62 -3.22
C ILE A 52 -17.81 6.06 -2.79
N ASP A 53 -18.96 6.59 -3.20
CA ASP A 53 -19.39 7.97 -2.93
C ASP A 53 -18.31 9.03 -3.25
N GLY A 54 -17.57 8.82 -4.34
CA GLY A 54 -16.52 9.73 -4.80
C GLY A 54 -15.18 9.60 -4.07
N ASN A 55 -15.01 8.62 -3.18
CA ASN A 55 -13.75 8.34 -2.50
C ASN A 55 -13.16 7.01 -3.00
N ASP A 56 -11.86 7.00 -3.27
CA ASP A 56 -11.16 5.79 -3.68
C ASP A 56 -10.77 4.96 -2.45
N TYR A 57 -11.03 3.65 -2.50
CA TYR A 57 -10.75 2.68 -1.45
C TYR A 57 -9.85 1.56 -1.95
N VAL A 58 -8.94 1.13 -1.08
CA VAL A 58 -8.19 -0.12 -1.20
C VAL A 58 -8.64 -1.03 -0.05
N PHE A 59 -9.12 -2.23 -0.38
CA PHE A 59 -9.56 -3.21 0.61
C PHE A 59 -8.69 -4.47 0.55
N PHE A 60 -8.25 -4.92 1.73
CA PHE A 60 -7.49 -6.15 1.95
C PHE A 60 -8.35 -7.12 2.80
N GLY A 61 -8.88 -8.18 2.19
CA GLY A 61 -9.70 -9.18 2.90
C GLY A 61 -9.91 -10.46 2.11
#